data_AF-A0A401R9Y1-F1
#
_entry.id   AF-A0A401R9Y1-F1
#
_cell.length_a   1.000
_cell.length_b   1.000
_cell.length_c   1.000
_cell.angle_alpha   90.00
_cell.angle_beta   90.00
_cell.angle_gamma   90.00
#
_symmetry.space_group_name_H-M   'P 1'
#
loop_
_entity.id
_entity.type
_entity.pdbx_description
1 polymer ?
#
loop_
_entity_poly.entity_id
_entity_poly.type
_entity_poly.pdbx_seq_one_letter_code
_entity_poly.pdbx_strand_id
1 'polypeptide(L)' 'MTTKPPRKSYPSDLSDARWALMEPTLTAWRTERQKTSLNLGGKVTDLREVLNAILYVNRTGIP' A
#
# COMPACT_ATOMS: atom_id res chain seq x y z
N MET A 1 -7.11 -8.92 16.36
CA MET A 1 -7.03 -8.30 15.03
C MET A 1 -7.52 -6.87 15.16
N THR A 2 -6.63 -5.90 15.34
CA THR A 2 -6.99 -4.49 15.53
C THR A 2 -7.35 -3.89 14.17
N THR A 3 -8.64 -3.84 13.86
CA THR A 3 -9.16 -3.18 12.66
C THR A 3 -8.93 -1.68 12.81
N LYS A 4 -7.98 -1.12 12.04
CA LYS A 4 -7.79 0.34 11.94
C LYS A 4 -9.12 0.95 11.47
N PRO A 5 -9.65 2.02 12.10
CA PRO A 5 -10.86 2.68 11.64
C PRO A 5 -10.71 3.06 10.15
N PRO A 6 -11.77 2.93 9.34
CA PRO A 6 -11.69 3.21 7.92
C PRO A 6 -11.23 4.66 7.72
N ARG A 7 -10.15 4.86 6.96
CA ARG A 7 -9.67 6.20 6.64
C ARG A 7 -10.63 6.84 5.64
N LYS A 8 -10.68 8.16 5.62
CA LYS A 8 -11.31 8.89 4.51
C LYS A 8 -10.52 8.64 3.23
N SER A 9 -11.15 8.05 2.21
CA SER A 9 -10.52 7.81 0.91
C SER A 9 -9.99 9.09 0.29
N TYR A 10 -8.84 9.01 -0.37
CA TYR A 10 -8.36 10.11 -1.20
C TYR A 10 -9.13 10.14 -2.51
N PRO A 11 -9.38 11.32 -3.10
CA PRO A 11 -9.95 11.42 -4.45
C PRO A 11 -9.11 10.73 -5.54
N SER A 12 -7.83 10.45 -5.24
CA SER A 12 -6.86 9.77 -6.11
C SER A 12 -6.74 8.26 -5.84
N ASP A 13 -7.56 7.70 -4.94
CA ASP A 13 -7.50 6.29 -4.60
C ASP A 13 -7.75 5.39 -5.82
N LEU A 14 -7.09 4.24 -5.83
CA LEU A 14 -7.26 3.24 -6.88
C LEU A 14 -8.63 2.57 -6.79
N SER A 15 -9.26 2.40 -7.96
CA SER A 15 -10.37 1.47 -8.11
C SER A 15 -9.91 0.03 -7.90
N ASP A 16 -10.83 -0.84 -7.50
CA ASP A 16 -10.54 -2.26 -7.30
C ASP A 16 -10.01 -2.94 -8.57
N ALA A 17 -10.54 -2.56 -9.73
CA ALA A 17 -10.07 -3.07 -11.01
C ALA A 17 -8.61 -2.71 -11.30
N ARG A 18 -8.17 -1.49 -10.98
CA ARG A 18 -6.76 -1.10 -11.13
C ARG A 18 -5.87 -1.77 -10.09
N TRP A 19 -6.37 -1.92 -8.86
CA TRP A 19 -5.67 -2.64 -7.80
C TRP A 19 -5.38 -4.10 -8.19
N ALA A 20 -6.38 -4.81 -8.72
CA ALA A 20 -6.27 -6.20 -9.13
C ALA A 20 -5.16 -6.47 -10.15
N LEU A 21 -4.80 -5.48 -10.98
CA LEU A 21 -3.71 -5.59 -11.95
C LEU A 21 -2.32 -5.48 -11.31
N MET A 22 -2.19 -4.72 -10.22
CA MET A 22 -0.88 -4.42 -9.60
C MET A 22 -0.59 -5.28 -8.36
N GLU A 23 -1.65 -5.69 -7.65
CA GLU A 23 -1.56 -6.47 -6.42
C GLU A 23 -0.66 -7.70 -6.52
N PRO A 24 -0.74 -8.55 -7.57
CA PRO A 24 0.08 -9.77 -7.62
C PRO A 24 1.57 -9.46 -7.63
N THR A 25 1.99 -8.48 -8.43
CA THR A 25 3.39 -8.07 -8.57
C THR A 25 3.93 -7.47 -7.27
N LEU A 26 3.15 -6.57 -6.64
CA LEU A 26 3.56 -5.93 -5.39
C LEU A 26 3.63 -6.93 -4.23
N THR A 27 2.72 -7.89 -4.20
CA THR A 27 2.70 -8.96 -3.20
C THR A 27 3.90 -9.88 -3.37
N ALA A 28 4.19 -10.33 -4.60
CA ALA A 28 5.35 -11.15 -4.89
C ALA A 28 6.67 -10.45 -4.50
N TRP A 29 6.81 -9.17 -4.85
CA TRP A 29 7.94 -8.36 -4.44
C TRP A 29 8.10 -8.27 -2.92
N ARG A 30 7.01 -8.05 -2.18
CA ARG A 30 7.03 -8.00 -0.71
C ARG A 30 7.46 -9.33 -0.12
N THR A 31 6.92 -10.44 -0.61
CA THR A 31 7.29 -11.78 -0.14
C THR A 31 8.78 -12.02 -0.32
N GLU A 32 9.34 -11.66 -1.48
CA GLU A 32 10.78 -11.82 -1.73
C GLU A 32 11.63 -10.95 -0.79
N ARG A 33 11.23 -9.70 -0.57
CA ARG A 33 11.90 -8.81 0.40
C ARG A 33 11.82 -9.30 1.84
N GLN A 34 10.73 -9.97 2.22
CA GLN A 34 10.57 -10.51 3.57
C GLN A 34 11.50 -11.70 3.83
N LYS A 35 11.86 -12.49 2.82
CA LYS A 35 12.80 -13.62 2.98
C LYS A 35 14.19 -13.17 3.45
N THR A 36 14.62 -11.98 3.04
CA THR A 36 15.94 -11.42 3.36
C THR A 36 15.88 -10.37 4.47
N SER A 37 14.69 -10.07 5.00
CA SER A 37 14.52 -9.11 6.08
C SER A 37 14.97 -9.71 7.41
N LEU A 38 15.68 -8.94 8.24
CA LEU A 38 16.01 -9.35 9.61
C LEU A 38 14.77 -9.42 10.54
N ASN A 39 13.55 -9.23 10.02
CA ASN A 39 12.29 -9.24 10.77
C ASN A 39 12.32 -8.37 12.05
N LEU A 40 13.08 -7.26 12.00
CA LEU A 40 13.23 -6.31 13.09
C LEU A 40 11.95 -5.45 13.22
N GLY A 41 10.84 -6.06 13.65
CA GLY A 41 9.69 -5.42 14.28
C GLY A 41 8.95 -4.30 13.52
N GLY A 42 9.23 -4.06 12.24
CA GLY A 42 8.62 -2.98 11.48
C GLY A 42 7.11 -3.18 11.27
N LYS A 43 6.34 -2.08 11.37
CA LYS A 43 4.90 -2.12 11.10
C LYS A 43 4.64 -2.45 9.63
N VAL A 44 4.04 -3.62 9.37
CA VAL A 44 3.60 -4.00 8.03
C VAL A 44 2.38 -3.14 7.66
N THR A 45 2.56 -2.27 6.68
CA THR A 45 1.48 -1.44 6.13
C THR A 45 0.87 -2.15 4.92
N ASP A 46 -0.44 -1.99 4.71
CA ASP A 46 -1.13 -2.48 3.53
C ASP A 46 -0.54 -1.87 2.24
N LEU A 47 -0.33 -2.68 1.19
CA LEU A 47 0.28 -2.21 -0.07
C LEU A 47 -0.60 -1.21 -0.81
N ARG A 48 -1.91 -1.45 -0.81
CA ARG A 48 -2.89 -0.57 -1.45
C ARG A 48 -2.86 0.80 -0.80
N GLU A 49 -2.65 0.83 0.50
CA GLU A 49 -2.53 2.06 1.27
C GLU A 49 -1.31 2.89 0.95
N VAL A 50 -0.16 2.22 0.82
CA VAL A 50 1.06 2.89 0.38
C VAL A 50 0.87 3.47 -1.02
N LEU A 51 0.27 2.71 -1.93
CA LEU A 51 0.09 3.15 -3.31
C LEU A 51 -0.93 4.29 -3.44
N ASN A 52 -2.04 4.22 -2.73
CA ASN A 52 -3.02 5.31 -2.64
C ASN A 52 -2.38 6.61 -2.12
N ALA A 53 -1.53 6.51 -1.09
CA ALA A 53 -0.79 7.67 -0.55
C ALA A 53 0.20 8.25 -1.57
N ILE A 54 0.95 7.41 -2.28
CA ILE A 54 1.87 7.85 -3.36
C ILE A 54 1.08 8.56 -4.47
N LEU A 55 -0.04 7.99 -4.90
CA LEU A 55 -0.89 8.58 -5.93
C LEU A 55 -1.48 9.91 -5.49
N TYR A 56 -1.85 10.03 -4.22
CA TYR A 56 -2.32 11.29 -3.65
C TYR A 56 -1.25 12.38 -3.70
N VAL A 57 -0.03 12.08 -3.25
CA VAL A 57 1.10 13.02 -3.32
C VAL A 57 1.38 13.40 -4.78
N ASN A 58 1.43 12.41 -5.69
CA ASN A 58 1.65 12.65 -7.12
C ASN A 58 0.56 13.51 -7.76
N ARG A 59 -0.69 13.41 -7.28
CA ARG A 59 -1.83 14.14 -7.86
C ARG A 59 -1.96 15.55 -7.30
N THR A 60 -1.62 15.76 -6.04
CA THR A 60 -1.84 17.04 -5.34
C THR A 60 -0.57 17.87 -5.19
N GLY A 61 0.61 17.25 -5.25
CA GLY A 61 1.90 17.92 -5.06
C GLY A 61 2.14 18.38 -3.62
N ILE A 62 1.34 17.90 -2.65
CA ILE A 62 1.47 18.28 -1.23
C ILE A 62 2.72 17.60 -0.66
N PRO A 63 3.71 18.37 -0.15
CA PRO A 63 4.95 17.86 0.43
C PRO A 63 4.75 17.28 1.85
#